data_AF-A0AAV4PAJ9-F1
#
_entry.id   AF-A0AAV4PAJ9-F1
#
_cell.length_a   1.000
_cell.length_b   1.000
_cell.length_c   1.000
_cell.angle_alpha   90.00
_cell.angle_beta   90.00
_cell.angle_gamma   90.00
#
_symmetry.space_group_name_H-M   'P 1'
#
loop_
_entity.id
_entity.type
_entity.pdbx_description
1 polymer ?
#
loop_
_entity_poly.entity_id
_entity_poly.type
_entity_poly.pdbx_seq_one_letter_code
_entity_poly.pdbx_strand_id
1 'polypeptide(L)'
;MTFFRQKTSPSATLQKPLHGLFKILERKWWNWACHGKAIPNFAKDNRADCAQSCSSPCRMGRYEVQVQEANSEGSRRSCAKAAESDLSCATLVHIIFENLEITTFTYTPRYEPIGMLSFIGGFLGLWLGISLLTVYDFLESRLFQSSLCN
;
A
#
# COMPACT_ATOMS: atom_id res chain seq x y z
N MET A 1 4.33 3.04 29.06
CA MET A 1 4.77 4.37 28.60
C MET A 1 5.18 4.23 27.14
N THR A 2 4.28 4.55 26.22
CA THR A 2 4.44 4.18 24.80
C THR A 2 4.53 5.46 23.97
N PHE A 3 5.74 5.77 23.53
CA PHE A 3 6.05 6.91 22.66
C PHE A 3 5.55 6.63 21.24
N PHE A 4 4.52 7.36 20.79
CA PHE A 4 4.17 7.43 19.37
C PHE A 4 5.19 8.34 18.66
N ARG A 5 6.16 7.75 17.97
CA ARG A 5 7.09 8.46 17.10
C ARG A 5 6.47 8.58 15.71
N GLN A 6 5.83 9.71 15.39
CA GLN A 6 5.44 10.01 14.01
C GLN A 6 6.70 10.19 13.16
N LYS A 7 6.85 9.34 12.15
CA LYS A 7 7.94 9.35 11.18
C LYS A 7 7.57 10.36 10.08
N THR A 8 8.21 11.52 10.08
CA THR A 8 8.17 12.48 8.97
C THR A 8 8.83 11.84 7.74
N SER A 9 8.06 11.63 6.68
CA SER A 9 8.58 11.16 5.39
C SER A 9 9.28 12.30 4.64
N PRO A 10 10.48 12.07 4.08
CA PRO A 10 11.20 13.03 3.26
C PRO A 10 10.83 12.91 1.77
N SER A 11 11.25 13.93 1.01
CA SER A 11 11.36 13.99 -0.45
C SER A 11 10.08 14.24 -1.27
N ALA A 12 9.89 15.51 -1.64
CA ALA A 12 9.45 15.85 -2.98
C ALA A 12 10.67 16.46 -3.71
N THR A 13 11.22 15.70 -4.67
CA THR A 13 12.25 16.15 -5.61
C THR A 13 11.67 16.04 -7.03
N LEU A 14 12.04 17.01 -7.89
CA LEU A 14 11.79 17.09 -9.35
C LEU A 14 10.35 17.48 -9.75
N GLN A 15 10.09 18.52 -10.55
CA GLN A 15 10.64 18.80 -11.89
C GLN A 15 10.52 20.31 -12.24
N LYS A 16 11.52 20.84 -12.99
CA LYS A 16 11.57 22.19 -13.62
C LYS A 16 10.73 22.22 -14.93
N PRO A 17 10.36 23.40 -15.50
CA PRO A 17 11.23 24.14 -16.46
C PRO A 17 11.16 25.69 -16.31
N LEU A 18 12.27 26.44 -16.42
CA LEU A 18 12.87 27.07 -17.62
C LEU A 18 12.16 28.36 -18.11
N HIS A 19 12.63 29.55 -17.73
CA HIS A 19 13.29 30.51 -18.63
C HIS A 19 13.89 31.68 -17.83
N GLY A 20 14.88 32.34 -18.44
CA GLY A 20 15.88 33.19 -17.79
C GLY A 20 15.41 34.50 -17.17
N LEU A 21 16.34 35.06 -16.38
CA LEU A 21 16.56 36.49 -16.16
C LEU A 21 15.83 37.26 -15.03
N PHE A 22 15.35 36.60 -13.98
CA PHE A 22 14.98 37.30 -12.74
C PHE A 22 15.64 36.71 -11.49
N LYS A 23 16.95 36.51 -11.54
CA LYS A 23 17.78 36.18 -10.36
C LYS A 23 18.53 37.43 -9.94
N ILE A 24 18.18 38.03 -8.79
CA ILE A 24 19.12 38.49 -7.73
C ILE A 24 18.40 39.24 -6.58
N LEU A 25 17.16 39.73 -6.73
CA LEU A 25 16.53 40.60 -5.71
C LEU A 25 15.40 40.02 -4.82
N GLU A 26 14.96 38.76 -4.98
CA GLU A 26 13.87 38.20 -4.15
C GLU A 26 14.29 37.05 -3.21
N ARG A 27 15.51 37.08 -2.68
CA ARG A 27 16.04 36.03 -1.78
C ARG A 27 15.64 36.17 -0.31
N LYS A 28 14.54 36.89 0.01
CA LYS A 28 14.18 37.23 1.40
C LYS A 28 12.75 36.89 1.84
N TRP A 29 12.00 36.09 1.07
CA TRP A 29 10.58 35.79 1.38
C TRP A 29 10.18 34.31 1.24
N TRP A 30 11.11 33.36 1.32
CA TRP A 30 10.81 31.92 1.25
C TRP A 30 11.29 31.16 2.48
N ASN A 31 10.91 31.58 3.69
CA ASN A 31 11.34 30.84 4.88
C ASN A 31 10.39 30.81 6.09
N TRP A 32 9.08 31.01 5.92
CA TRP A 32 8.16 31.00 7.08
C TRP A 32 6.74 30.42 6.85
N ALA A 33 6.50 29.66 5.79
CA ALA A 33 5.13 29.23 5.46
C ALA A 33 4.65 27.90 6.06
N CYS A 34 5.39 27.26 6.98
CA CYS A 34 4.82 26.18 7.79
C CYS A 34 4.37 26.72 9.14
N HIS A 35 3.29 27.49 9.13
CA HIS A 35 2.65 27.94 10.36
C HIS A 35 1.94 26.73 11.01
N GLY A 36 2.32 26.36 12.23
CA GLY A 36 1.73 25.27 13.03
C GLY A 36 0.30 25.53 13.51
N LYS A 37 -0.54 26.17 12.69
CA LYS A 37 -1.98 26.31 12.92
C LYS A 37 -2.69 25.20 12.13
N ALA A 38 -3.67 24.57 12.77
CA ALA A 38 -4.60 23.70 12.05
C ALA A 38 -5.22 24.51 10.91
N ILE A 39 -5.08 24.03 9.67
CA ILE A 39 -5.70 24.62 8.49
C ILE A 39 -7.21 24.35 8.64
N PRO A 40 -8.04 25.36 8.92
CA PRO A 40 -9.47 25.14 9.05
C PRO A 40 -9.99 24.60 7.71
N ASN A 41 -10.81 23.55 7.77
CA ASN A 41 -11.46 22.93 6.60
C ASN A 41 -10.54 22.29 5.54
N PHE A 42 -9.28 21.97 5.88
CA PHE A 42 -8.38 21.22 4.98
C PHE A 42 -9.01 19.94 4.41
N ALA A 43 -9.75 19.21 5.25
CA ALA A 43 -10.41 17.96 4.88
C ALA A 43 -11.63 18.17 3.96
N LYS A 44 -12.14 19.40 3.82
CA LYS A 44 -13.29 19.73 2.95
C LYS A 44 -12.80 20.26 1.61
N ASP A 45 -11.85 21.19 1.64
CA ASP A 45 -11.43 21.94 0.45
C ASP A 45 -10.42 21.16 -0.40
N ASN A 46 -9.49 20.42 0.23
CA ASN A 46 -8.42 19.69 -0.47
C ASN A 46 -8.69 18.18 -0.61
N ARG A 47 -9.92 17.73 -0.29
CA ARG A 47 -10.26 16.30 -0.29
C ARG A 47 -10.12 15.67 -1.67
N ALA A 48 -10.53 16.39 -2.72
CA ALA A 48 -10.48 15.89 -4.09
C ALA A 48 -9.04 15.72 -4.57
N ASP A 49 -8.17 16.68 -4.26
CA ASP A 49 -6.77 16.68 -4.68
C ASP A 49 -5.97 15.61 -3.91
N CYS A 50 -6.19 15.48 -2.60
CA CYS A 50 -5.55 14.44 -1.80
C CYS A 50 -6.06 13.04 -2.14
N ALA A 51 -7.35 12.87 -2.48
CA ALA A 51 -7.90 11.57 -2.84
C ALA A 51 -7.28 10.98 -4.11
N GLN A 52 -6.88 11.83 -5.07
CA GLN A 52 -6.18 11.38 -6.28
C GLN A 52 -4.76 10.89 -5.97
N SER A 53 -4.09 11.50 -4.99
CA SER A 53 -2.73 11.12 -4.60
C SER A 53 -2.67 9.99 -3.57
N CYS A 54 -3.78 9.69 -2.89
CA CYS A 54 -3.84 8.65 -1.87
C CYS A 54 -4.24 7.30 -2.48
N SER A 55 -3.23 6.49 -2.83
CA SER A 55 -3.44 5.05 -3.07
C SER A 55 -3.51 4.29 -1.74
N SER A 56 -4.25 3.18 -1.70
CA SER A 56 -4.33 2.31 -0.52
C SER A 56 -2.95 1.73 -0.20
N PRO A 57 -2.49 1.75 1.06
CA PRO A 57 -1.18 1.22 1.42
C PRO A 57 -1.15 -0.31 1.31
N CYS A 58 -0.02 -0.88 0.86
CA CYS A 58 0.15 -2.33 0.75
C CYS A 58 0.16 -3.06 2.11
N ARG A 59 0.49 -2.34 3.20
CA ARG A 59 0.46 -2.86 4.56
C ARG A 59 -0.43 -1.97 5.42
N MET A 60 -1.50 -2.55 5.94
CA MET A 60 -2.44 -1.87 6.82
C MET A 60 -2.78 -2.79 8.00
N GLY A 61 -2.78 -2.25 9.22
CA GLY A 61 -3.31 -2.91 10.41
C GLY A 61 -4.68 -2.33 10.71
N ARG A 62 -5.68 -3.19 10.86
CA ARG A 62 -7.04 -2.78 11.25
C ARG A 62 -7.41 -3.50 12.53
N TYR A 63 -7.96 -2.75 13.48
CA TYR A 63 -8.48 -3.27 14.74
C TYR A 63 -10.01 -3.14 14.70
N GLU A 64 -10.70 -4.22 14.98
CA GLU A 64 -12.14 -4.21 15.21
C GLU A 64 -12.38 -3.89 16.68
N VAL A 65 -13.22 -2.88 16.94
CA VAL A 65 -13.49 -2.40 18.30
C VAL A 65 -14.92 -2.71 18.67
N GLN A 66 -15.11 -3.37 19.81
CA GLN A 66 -16.41 -3.52 20.45
C GLN A 66 -16.46 -2.57 21.64
N VAL A 67 -17.42 -1.64 21.63
CA VAL A 67 -17.58 -0.64 22.68
C VAL A 67 -18.73 -1.05 23.57
N GLN A 68 -18.44 -1.25 24.86
CA GLN A 68 -19.45 -1.46 25.89
C GLN A 68 -19.45 -0.27 26.83
N GLU A 69 -20.61 0.38 26.93
CA GLU A 69 -20.80 1.54 27.81
C GLU A 69 -21.56 1.09 29.05
N ALA A 70 -20.97 1.33 30.22
CA ALA A 70 -21.64 1.18 31.50
C ALA A 70 -21.77 2.57 32.14
N ASN A 71 -23.01 2.96 32.46
CA ASN A 71 -23.25 4.18 33.21
C ASN A 71 -22.86 3.93 34.67
N SER A 72 -22.01 4.78 35.23
CA SER A 72 -21.86 4.84 36.69
C SER A 72 -23.12 5.45 37.30
N GLU A 73 -23.55 4.98 38.48
CA GLU A 73 -24.74 5.45 39.20
C GLU A 73 -24.60 6.88 39.77
N GLY A 74 -23.78 7.74 39.14
CA GLY A 74 -23.53 9.12 39.55
C GLY A 74 -24.42 10.13 38.82
N SER A 75 -24.97 11.11 39.56
CA SER A 75 -25.75 12.20 38.99
C SER A 75 -24.89 13.14 38.12
N ARG A 76 -25.14 13.13 36.81
CA ARG A 76 -24.42 13.88 35.76
C ARG A 76 -24.27 15.39 36.04
N ARG A 77 -25.18 15.98 36.82
CA ARG A 77 -25.19 17.42 37.16
C ARG A 77 -24.15 17.82 38.21
N SER A 78 -23.67 16.88 39.03
CA SER A 78 -22.63 17.13 40.04
C SER A 78 -21.23 17.28 39.43
N CYS A 79 -21.05 16.80 38.20
CA CYS A 79 -19.75 16.70 37.54
C CYS A 79 -19.27 17.94 36.80
N ALA A 80 -20.16 18.87 36.48
CA ALA A 80 -19.80 20.13 35.82
C ALA A 80 -19.15 21.15 36.79
N LYS A 81 -19.18 20.87 38.10
CA LYS A 81 -18.71 21.79 39.16
C LYS A 81 -17.57 21.23 40.02
N ALA A 82 -17.10 20.02 39.74
CA ALA A 82 -16.01 19.41 40.50
C ALA A 82 -14.67 20.07 40.09
N ALA A 83 -13.86 20.45 41.08
CA ALA A 83 -12.53 20.99 40.85
C ALA A 83 -11.62 19.94 40.19
N GLU A 84 -10.58 20.40 39.49
CA GLU A 84 -9.62 19.59 38.71
C GLU A 84 -8.95 18.43 39.50
N SER A 85 -9.08 18.43 40.83
CA SER A 85 -8.58 17.40 41.75
C SER A 85 -9.57 16.26 42.06
N ASP A 86 -10.86 16.38 41.73
CA ASP A 86 -11.88 15.37 42.03
C ASP A 86 -12.08 14.40 40.86
N LEU A 87 -11.52 13.19 40.97
CA LEU A 87 -11.73 12.09 40.01
C LEU A 87 -13.15 11.51 40.02
N SER A 88 -14.06 12.02 40.86
CA SER A 88 -15.45 11.55 40.98
C SER A 88 -16.25 11.63 39.68
N CYS A 89 -15.75 12.36 38.68
CA CYS A 89 -16.38 12.55 37.37
C CYS A 89 -15.49 12.11 36.20
N ALA A 90 -14.46 11.33 36.48
CA ALA A 90 -13.61 10.73 35.47
C ALA A 90 -14.36 9.65 34.69
N THR A 91 -14.20 9.63 33.37
CA THR A 91 -14.64 8.52 32.52
C THR A 91 -13.56 7.45 32.53
N LEU A 92 -13.88 6.28 33.07
CA LEU A 92 -12.98 5.14 33.05
C LEU A 92 -13.14 4.39 31.72
N VAL A 93 -12.07 4.38 30.92
CA VAL A 93 -12.04 3.66 29.64
C VAL A 93 -11.13 2.45 29.80
N HIS A 94 -11.72 1.26 29.71
CA HIS A 94 -10.97 0.00 29.68
C HIS A 94 -10.75 -0.43 28.24
N ILE A 95 -9.49 -0.59 27.84
CA ILE A 95 -9.11 -1.16 26.55
C ILE A 95 -8.63 -2.58 26.82
N ILE A 96 -9.45 -3.56 26.42
CA ILE A 96 -9.19 -4.98 26.63
C ILE A 96 -9.13 -5.65 25.25
N PHE A 97 -8.14 -6.50 25.04
CA PHE A 97 -8.06 -7.36 23.86
C PHE A 97 -8.75 -8.68 24.18
N GLU A 98 -9.92 -8.92 23.58
CA GLU A 98 -10.71 -10.15 23.84
C GLU A 98 -9.96 -11.41 23.41
N ASN A 99 -9.28 -11.36 22.25
CA ASN A 99 -8.48 -12.45 21.72
C ASN A 99 -7.12 -11.91 21.25
N LEU A 100 -6.03 -12.62 21.56
CA LEU A 100 -4.67 -12.32 21.07
C LEU A 100 -4.40 -12.92 19.68
N GLU A 101 -5.44 -13.20 18.90
CA GLU A 101 -5.29 -13.75 17.56
C GLU A 101 -5.06 -12.63 16.55
N ILE A 102 -3.92 -12.69 15.85
CA ILE A 102 -3.59 -11.74 14.78
C ILE A 102 -3.96 -12.39 13.46
N THR A 103 -5.05 -11.94 12.86
CA THR A 103 -5.42 -12.35 11.50
C THR A 103 -4.57 -11.59 10.49
N THR A 104 -3.88 -12.32 9.60
CA THR A 104 -3.04 -11.72 8.55
C THR A 104 -3.64 -12.04 7.19
N PHE A 105 -3.92 -11.01 6.40
CA PHE A 105 -4.41 -11.14 5.03
C PHE A 105 -3.30 -10.72 4.07
N THR A 106 -2.78 -11.68 3.31
CA THR A 106 -1.75 -11.45 2.29
C THR A 106 -2.35 -11.65 0.91
N TYR A 107 -2.18 -10.66 0.04
CA TYR A 107 -2.58 -10.77 -1.36
C TYR A 107 -1.39 -11.28 -2.17
N THR A 108 -1.48 -12.52 -2.64
CA THR A 108 -0.52 -13.10 -3.58
C THR A 108 -1.07 -13.04 -5.01
N PRO A 109 -0.25 -12.67 -6.00
CA PRO A 109 -0.67 -12.72 -7.39
C PRO A 109 -0.98 -14.17 -7.79
N ARG A 110 -2.09 -14.41 -8.49
CA ARG A 110 -2.48 -15.76 -8.91
C ARG A 110 -1.64 -16.33 -10.05
N TYR A 111 -0.98 -15.46 -10.81
CA TYR A 111 -0.18 -15.84 -11.97
C TYR A 111 1.25 -15.37 -11.78
N GLU A 112 2.14 -16.32 -11.55
CA GLU A 112 3.58 -16.13 -11.57
C GLU A 112 4.06 -16.16 -13.03
N PRO A 113 4.96 -15.27 -13.49
CA PRO A 113 5.50 -15.30 -14.85
C PRO A 113 6.13 -16.66 -15.21
N ILE A 114 6.68 -17.35 -14.22
CA ILE A 114 7.28 -18.68 -14.35
C ILE A 114 6.21 -19.72 -14.75
N GLY A 115 4.98 -19.59 -14.25
CA GLY A 115 3.87 -20.46 -14.62
C GLY A 115 3.44 -20.28 -16.08
N MET A 116 3.44 -19.04 -16.57
CA MET A 116 3.10 -18.74 -17.97
C MET A 116 4.14 -19.29 -18.94
N LEU A 117 5.43 -19.14 -18.62
CA LEU A 117 6.53 -19.66 -19.43
C LEU A 117 6.53 -21.20 -19.48
N SER A 118 6.16 -21.87 -18.38
CA SER A 118 6.03 -23.32 -18.34
C SER A 118 4.94 -23.83 -19.28
N PHE A 119 3.77 -23.18 -19.29
CA PHE A 119 2.66 -23.56 -20.17
C PHE A 119 3.02 -23.38 -21.66
N ILE A 120 3.57 -22.22 -22.01
CA ILE A 120 3.96 -21.91 -23.40
C ILE A 120 5.13 -22.81 -23.84
N GLY A 121 6.14 -22.98 -22.98
CA GLY A 121 7.29 -23.85 -23.25
C GLY A 121 6.89 -25.30 -23.45
N GLY A 122 5.94 -25.81 -22.66
CA GLY A 122 5.38 -27.16 -22.84
C GLY A 122 4.69 -27.34 -24.19
N PHE A 123 3.87 -26.38 -24.60
CA PHE A 123 3.19 -26.42 -25.89
C PHE A 123 4.18 -26.31 -27.05
N LEU A 124 5.08 -25.32 -27.04
CA LEU A 124 6.08 -25.16 -28.10
C LEU A 124 7.03 -26.37 -28.18
N GLY A 125 7.44 -26.93 -27.04
CA GLY A 125 8.26 -28.14 -27.00
C GLY A 125 7.58 -29.35 -27.63
N LEU A 126 6.28 -29.56 -27.37
CA LEU A 126 5.51 -30.64 -27.99
C LEU A 126 5.41 -30.45 -29.51
N TRP A 127 5.08 -29.24 -29.96
CA TRP A 127 4.93 -28.94 -31.38
C TRP A 127 6.25 -29.07 -32.14
N LEU A 128 7.36 -28.59 -31.56
CA LEU A 128 8.68 -28.74 -32.14
C LEU A 128 9.14 -30.21 -32.13
N GLY A 129 8.83 -30.96 -31.07
CA GLY A 129 9.15 -32.38 -30.99
C GLY A 129 8.48 -33.21 -32.09
N ILE A 130 7.18 -32.99 -32.32
CA ILE A 130 6.43 -33.66 -33.40
C ILE A 130 6.99 -33.25 -34.77
N SER A 131 7.25 -31.96 -34.97
CA SER A 131 7.83 -31.46 -36.22
C SER A 131 9.19 -32.10 -36.52
N LEU A 132 10.05 -32.25 -35.51
CA LEU A 132 11.37 -32.85 -35.66
C LEU A 132 11.30 -34.34 -36.05
N LEU A 133 10.38 -35.11 -35.45
CA LEU A 133 10.14 -36.51 -35.83
C LEU A 133 9.75 -36.64 -37.30
N THR A 134 8.83 -35.79 -37.78
CA THR A 134 8.42 -35.84 -39.20
C THR A 134 9.55 -35.49 -40.17
N VAL A 135 10.44 -34.56 -39.79
CA VAL A 135 11.62 -34.21 -40.60
C VAL A 135 12.64 -35.35 -40.59
N TYR A 136 12.81 -36.02 -39.45
CA TYR A 136 13.70 -37.18 -39.34
C TYR A 136 13.24 -38.33 -40.25
N ASP A 137 11.95 -38.68 -40.23
CA ASP A 137 11.38 -39.72 -41.10
C ASP A 137 11.54 -39.38 -42.59
N PHE A 138 11.40 -38.10 -42.94
CA PHE A 138 11.62 -37.64 -44.32
C PHE A 138 13.09 -37.73 -44.73
N LEU A 139 14.03 -37.38 -43.84
CA LEU A 139 15.45 -37.50 -44.09
C LEU A 139 15.87 -38.96 -44.26
N GLU A 140 15.39 -39.85 -43.40
CA GLU A 140 15.67 -41.29 -43.50
C GLU A 140 15.16 -41.84 -44.84
N SER A 141 13.90 -41.62 -45.17
CA SER A 141 13.29 -42.13 -46.41
C SER A 141 13.90 -41.54 -47.70
N ARG A 142 14.43 -40.31 -47.67
CA ARG A 142 15.03 -39.68 -48.86
C ARG A 142 16.53 -39.93 -48.99
N LEU A 143 17.30 -39.84 -47.91
CA LEU A 143 18.76 -39.99 -47.96
C LEU A 143 19.17 -41.46 -47.98
N PHE A 144 18.66 -42.31 -47.08
CA PHE A 144 19.11 -43.71 -47.01
C PHE A 144 18.64 -44.55 -48.21
N GLN A 145 17.46 -44.27 -48.74
CA GLN A 145 16.95 -44.99 -49.92
C GLN A 145 17.71 -44.63 -51.21
N SER A 146 18.24 -43.41 -51.30
CA SER A 146 19.09 -42.99 -52.43
C SER A 146 20.48 -43.64 -52.41
N SER A 147 21.00 -44.02 -51.24
CA SER A 147 22.30 -44.71 -51.11
C SER A 147 22.25 -46.23 -51.29
N LEU A 148 21.05 -46.86 -51.24
CA LEU A 148 20.86 -48.30 -51.45
C LEU A 148 20.55 -48.65 -52.93
N CYS A 149 20.39 -47.66 -53.80
CA CYS A 149 20.10 -47.83 -55.23
C CYS A 149 21.19 -47.19 -56.11
N ASN A 150 22.46 -47.34 -55.71
CA ASN A 150 23.64 -47.05 -56.51
C ASN A 150 24.71 -48.13 -56.25
#